data_AF-A0A7S3J968-F1
#
_entry.id   AF-A0A7S3J968-F1
#
_cell.length_a   1.000
_cell.length_b   1.000
_cell.length_c   1.000
_cell.angle_alpha   90.00
_cell.angle_beta   90.00
_cell.angle_gamma   90.00
#
_symmetry.space_group_name_H-M   'P 1'
#
loop_
_entity.id
_entity.type
_entity.pdbx_description
1 polymer ?
#
loop_
_entity_poly.entity_id
_entity_poly.type
_entity_poly.pdbx_seq_one_letter_code
_entity_poly.pdbx_strand_id
1 'polypeptide(L)'
;NLAHHINSRINNFDYSDCLSLEQSIIYGENNKEMIENIELMMAKGVDRDDILRLFALISITNSGIKDKVYQELFQQYIECYGFEEMNTLLNMEEMGLFKKKLGKYDWARIM
;
A
#
# COMPACT_ATOMS: atom_id res chain seq x y z
N ASN A 1 -1.61 23.02 -23.52
CA ASN A 1 -0.76 23.07 -22.32
C ASN A 1 -0.99 21.94 -21.32
N LEU A 2 -2.23 21.45 -21.10
CA LEU A 2 -2.51 20.31 -20.21
C LEU A 2 -1.75 19.02 -20.58
N ALA A 3 -1.74 18.65 -21.86
CA ALA A 3 -1.05 17.43 -22.32
C ALA A 3 0.46 17.42 -22.00
N HIS A 4 1.10 18.60 -21.98
CA HIS A 4 2.51 18.71 -21.59
C HIS A 4 2.72 18.38 -20.12
N HIS A 5 1.89 18.92 -19.21
CA HIS A 5 1.97 18.61 -17.78
C HIS A 5 1.67 17.14 -17.48
N ILE A 6 0.70 16.54 -18.17
CA ILE A 6 0.42 15.11 -18.06
C ILE A 6 1.65 14.30 -18.50
N ASN A 7 2.24 14.66 -19.64
CA ASN A 7 3.42 13.95 -20.14
C ASN A 7 4.60 14.10 -19.18
N SER A 8 4.81 15.27 -18.56
CA SER A 8 5.84 15.44 -17.53
C SER A 8 5.62 14.52 -16.33
N ARG A 9 4.36 14.32 -15.90
CA ARG A 9 4.05 13.42 -14.78
C ARG A 9 4.28 11.95 -15.16
N ILE A 10 3.84 11.53 -16.35
CA ILE A 10 3.98 10.14 -16.82
C ILE A 10 5.46 9.75 -17.00
N ASN A 11 6.32 10.70 -17.36
CA ASN A 11 7.76 10.45 -17.51
C ASN A 11 8.54 10.53 -16.19
N ASN A 12 7.87 10.71 -15.04
CA ASN A 12 8.53 10.62 -13.74
C ASN A 12 8.84 9.14 -13.42
N PHE A 13 10.08 8.85 -13.01
CA PHE A 13 10.51 7.50 -12.61
C PHE A 13 9.67 6.94 -11.47
N ASP A 14 9.37 7.74 -10.44
CA ASP A 14 8.57 7.28 -9.30
C ASP A 14 7.16 6.89 -9.74
N TYR A 15 6.59 7.64 -10.69
CA TYR A 15 5.27 7.31 -11.26
C TYR A 15 5.30 5.99 -12.04
N SER A 16 6.36 5.75 -12.81
CA SER A 16 6.52 4.49 -13.55
C SER A 16 6.71 3.30 -12.62
N ASP A 17 7.49 3.45 -11.54
CA ASP A 17 7.70 2.42 -10.52
C ASP A 17 6.38 2.10 -9.80
N CYS A 18 5.63 3.14 -9.35
CA CYS A 18 4.29 2.98 -8.77
C CYS A 18 3.36 2.21 -9.72
N LEU A 19 3.25 2.66 -10.98
CA LEU A 19 2.36 2.05 -11.96
C LEU A 19 2.70 0.58 -12.23
N SER A 20 3.99 0.25 -12.30
CA SER A 20 4.45 -1.12 -12.53
C SER A 20 4.07 -2.01 -11.35
N LEU A 21 4.25 -1.52 -10.13
CA LEU A 21 3.88 -2.26 -8.91
C LEU A 21 2.36 -2.40 -8.76
N GLU A 22 1.58 -1.37 -9.09
CA GLU A 22 0.12 -1.45 -9.12
C GLU A 22 -0.35 -2.58 -10.05
N GLN A 23 0.26 -2.71 -11.23
CA GLN A 23 -0.05 -3.79 -12.18
C GLN A 23 0.30 -5.15 -11.60
N SER A 24 1.49 -5.34 -11.02
CA SER A 24 1.88 -6.60 -10.35
C SER A 24 0.90 -7.01 -9.26
N ILE A 25 0.43 -6.05 -8.44
CA ILE A 25 -0.56 -6.30 -7.39
C ILE A 25 -1.90 -6.76 -7.98
N ILE A 26 -2.36 -6.12 -9.05
CA ILE A 26 -3.62 -6.46 -9.71
C ILE A 26 -3.54 -7.85 -10.38
N TYR A 27 -2.41 -8.18 -11.00
CA TYR A 27 -2.19 -9.50 -11.60
C TYR A 27 -1.95 -10.62 -10.57
N GLY A 28 -1.81 -10.26 -9.29
CA GLY A 28 -1.63 -11.24 -8.22
C GLY A 28 -0.29 -11.95 -8.32
N GLU A 29 0.77 -11.21 -8.64
CA GLU A 29 2.14 -11.72 -8.69
C GLU A 29 2.66 -12.09 -7.28
N ASN A 30 3.98 -12.20 -7.11
CA ASN A 30 4.55 -12.64 -5.85
C ASN A 30 4.34 -11.62 -4.72
N ASN A 31 3.42 -11.94 -3.80
CA ASN A 31 3.12 -11.08 -2.65
C ASN A 31 4.33 -10.68 -1.81
N LYS A 32 5.35 -11.52 -1.71
CA LYS A 32 6.57 -11.18 -0.95
C LYS A 32 7.34 -10.06 -1.65
N GLU A 33 7.55 -10.20 -2.95
CA GLU A 33 8.27 -9.22 -3.77
C GLU A 33 7.52 -7.88 -3.83
N MET A 34 6.19 -7.92 -3.91
CA MET A 34 5.37 -6.71 -3.89
C MET A 34 5.49 -5.95 -2.57
N ILE A 35 5.54 -6.64 -1.44
CA ILE A 35 5.76 -6.02 -0.13
C ILE A 35 7.17 -5.42 -0.06
N GLU A 36 8.20 -6.16 -0.45
CA GLU A 36 9.60 -5.69 -0.48
C GLU A 36 9.76 -4.43 -1.36
N ASN A 37 9.04 -4.36 -2.48
CA ASN A 37 9.02 -3.18 -3.34
C ASN A 37 8.36 -1.97 -2.65
N ILE A 38 7.24 -2.16 -1.93
CA ILE A 38 6.61 -1.06 -1.18
C ILE A 38 7.57 -0.53 -0.10
N GLU A 39 8.24 -1.42 0.64
CA GLU A 39 9.24 -1.03 1.65
C GLU A 39 10.38 -0.21 1.04
N LEU A 40 10.89 -0.65 -0.11
CA LEU A 40 11.93 0.09 -0.84
C LEU A 40 11.44 1.48 -1.30
N MET A 41 10.18 1.60 -1.73
CA MET A 41 9.59 2.88 -2.15
C MET A 41 9.43 3.85 -0.99
N MET A 42 9.04 3.37 0.20
CA MET A 42 9.04 4.18 1.42
C MET A 42 10.46 4.66 1.76
N ALA A 43 11.45 3.76 1.69
CA ALA A 43 12.85 4.12 1.96
C ALA A 43 13.43 5.12 0.95
N LYS A 44 12.94 5.13 -0.30
CA LYS A 44 13.31 6.11 -1.33
C LYS A 44 12.63 7.49 -1.12
N GLY A 45 11.63 7.58 -0.25
CA GLY A 45 10.87 8.81 -0.02
C GLY A 45 9.83 9.10 -1.10
N VAL A 46 9.24 8.07 -1.69
CA VAL A 46 8.07 8.24 -2.58
C VAL A 46 6.94 8.95 -1.82
N ASP A 47 6.11 9.71 -2.53
CA ASP A 47 5.00 10.45 -1.93
C ASP A 47 4.09 9.56 -1.08
N ARG A 48 3.66 10.09 0.08
CA ARG A 48 2.88 9.33 1.05
C ARG A 48 1.56 8.82 0.46
N ASP A 49 0.90 9.61 -0.38
CA ASP A 49 -0.42 9.29 -0.90
C ASP A 49 -0.34 8.12 -1.89
N ASP A 50 0.77 8.04 -2.63
CA ASP A 50 1.07 6.90 -3.51
C ASP A 50 1.31 5.62 -2.68
N ILE A 51 2.02 5.69 -1.56
CA ILE A 51 2.21 4.55 -0.65
C ILE A 51 0.90 4.11 0.00
N LEU A 52 0.08 5.03 0.51
CA LEU A 52 -1.22 4.72 1.10
C LEU A 52 -2.14 4.02 0.08
N ARG A 53 -2.09 4.44 -1.19
CA ARG A 53 -2.84 3.78 -2.26
C ARG A 53 -2.32 2.36 -2.54
N LEU A 54 -1.01 2.15 -2.53
CA LEU A 54 -0.42 0.81 -2.66
C LEU A 54 -0.79 -0.10 -1.48
N PHE A 55 -0.77 0.41 -0.25
CA PHE A 55 -1.26 -0.29 0.95
C PHE A 55 -2.72 -0.72 0.81
N ALA A 56 -3.58 0.19 0.35
CA ALA A 56 -4.98 -0.13 0.10
C ALA A 56 -5.12 -1.21 -0.98
N LEU A 57 -4.40 -1.06 -2.10
CA LEU A 57 -4.48 -1.97 -3.23
C LEU A 57 -4.06 -3.40 -2.83
N ILE A 58 -2.89 -3.57 -2.21
CA ILE A 58 -2.38 -4.89 -1.82
C ILE A 58 -3.22 -5.55 -0.73
N SER A 59 -3.78 -4.77 0.19
CA SER A 59 -4.68 -5.25 1.23
C SER A 59 -6.01 -5.71 0.62
N ILE A 60 -6.62 -4.92 -0.28
CA ILE A 60 -7.90 -5.28 -0.90
C ILE A 60 -7.75 -6.53 -1.78
N THR A 61 -6.73 -6.58 -2.65
CA THR A 61 -6.53 -7.72 -3.57
C THR A 61 -6.24 -9.03 -2.83
N ASN A 62 -5.55 -8.96 -1.67
CA ASN A 62 -5.21 -10.14 -0.87
C ASN A 62 -6.20 -10.47 0.26
N SER A 63 -7.29 -9.71 0.39
CA SER A 63 -8.24 -9.81 1.51
C SER A 63 -7.55 -9.62 2.89
N GLY A 64 -6.69 -8.62 2.97
CA GLY A 64 -5.90 -8.24 4.12
C GLY A 64 -4.46 -8.75 4.07
N ILE A 65 -3.63 -8.18 4.94
CA ILE A 65 -2.19 -8.43 5.04
C ILE A 65 -1.90 -9.31 6.26
N LYS A 66 -0.94 -10.23 6.16
CA LYS A 66 -0.54 -11.06 7.31
C LYS A 66 -0.13 -10.17 8.47
N ASP A 67 -0.59 -10.50 9.69
CA ASP A 67 -0.44 -9.64 10.88
C ASP A 67 1.00 -9.14 11.10
N LYS A 68 1.99 -10.03 10.99
CA LYS A 68 3.41 -9.65 11.10
C LYS A 68 3.81 -8.58 10.08
N VAL A 69 3.49 -8.81 8.81
CA VAL A 69 3.83 -7.89 7.71
C VAL A 69 3.07 -6.58 7.84
N TYR A 70 1.81 -6.62 8.30
CA TYR A 70 1.03 -5.42 8.57
C TYR A 70 1.70 -4.55 9.64
N GLN A 71 2.16 -5.15 10.75
CA GLN A 71 2.86 -4.40 11.81
C GLN A 71 4.18 -3.80 11.31
N GLU A 72 4.94 -4.55 10.52
CA GLU A 72 6.20 -4.09 9.93
C GLU A 72 5.97 -2.90 8.99
N LEU A 73 5.01 -3.00 8.07
CA LEU A 73 4.64 -1.90 7.16
C LEU A 73 4.10 -0.68 7.91
N PHE A 74 3.27 -0.90 8.94
CA PHE A 74 2.73 0.18 9.76
C PHE A 74 3.87 0.95 10.45
N GLN A 75 4.80 0.26 11.09
CA GLN A 75 5.93 0.88 11.79
C GLN A 75 6.82 1.64 10.81
N GLN A 76 7.22 1.00 9.70
CA GLN A 76 8.06 1.64 8.68
C GLN A 76 7.39 2.90 8.10
N TYR A 77 6.08 2.86 7.82
CA TYR A 77 5.37 4.03 7.30
C TYR A 77 5.41 5.21 8.29
N ILE A 78 5.17 4.96 9.58
CA ILE A 78 5.26 6.00 10.61
C ILE A 78 6.69 6.56 10.74
N GLU A 79 7.70 5.69 10.63
CA GLU A 79 9.11 6.11 10.64
C GLU A 79 9.47 6.98 9.43
N CYS A 80 8.94 6.68 8.23
CA CYS A 80 9.21 7.42 7.01
C CYS A 80 8.44 8.75 6.91
N TYR A 81 7.18 8.79 7.36
CA TYR A 81 6.26 9.90 7.07
C TYR A 81 5.79 10.70 8.29
N GLY A 82 6.12 10.27 9.51
CA GLY A 82 5.81 10.98 10.75
C GLY A 82 4.69 10.35 11.58
N PHE A 83 4.67 10.69 12.86
CA PHE A 83 3.74 10.11 13.84
C PHE A 83 2.29 10.56 13.64
N GLU A 84 2.09 11.76 13.08
CA GLU A 84 0.78 12.30 12.72
C GLU A 84 -0.03 11.38 11.79
N GLU A 85 0.68 10.58 10.99
CA GLU A 85 0.09 9.64 10.06
C GLU A 85 -0.53 8.40 10.73
N MET A 86 -0.31 8.23 12.04
CA MET A 86 -0.95 7.16 12.81
C MET A 86 -2.47 7.21 12.67
N ASN A 87 -3.06 8.40 12.72
CA ASN A 87 -4.51 8.57 12.53
C ASN A 87 -4.94 8.20 11.11
N THR A 88 -4.12 8.50 10.10
CA THR A 88 -4.38 8.13 8.70
C THR A 88 -4.47 6.61 8.55
N LEU A 89 -3.48 5.87 9.07
CA LEU A 89 -3.46 4.41 8.98
C LEU A 89 -4.60 3.77 9.79
N LEU A 90 -4.91 4.29 10.97
CA LEU A 90 -6.05 3.80 11.77
C LEU A 90 -7.38 4.01 11.05
N ASN A 91 -7.60 5.18 10.44
CA ASN A 91 -8.81 5.44 9.64
C ASN A 91 -8.89 4.48 8.44
N MET A 92 -7.76 4.19 7.78
CA MET A 92 -7.72 3.22 6.69
C MET A 92 -8.02 1.79 7.14
N GLU A 93 -7.58 1.40 8.34
CA GLU A 93 -7.91 0.12 8.94
C GLU A 93 -9.40 0.00 9.23
N GLU A 94 -10.00 1.04 9.84
CA GLU A 94 -11.44 1.11 10.12
C GLU A 94 -12.28 1.06 8.83
N MET A 95 -11.84 1.73 7.76
CA MET A 95 -12.47 1.65 6.44
C MET A 95 -12.20 0.32 5.72
N GLY A 96 -11.34 -0.54 6.27
CA GLY A 96 -10.96 -1.82 5.69
C GLY A 96 -10.07 -1.72 4.45
N LEU A 97 -9.47 -0.54 4.19
CA LEU A 97 -8.55 -0.28 3.10
C LEU A 97 -7.19 -0.92 3.39
N PHE A 98 -6.63 -0.69 4.56
CA PHE A 98 -5.37 -1.30 5.01
C PHE A 98 -5.64 -2.11 6.27
N LYS A 99 -5.79 -3.43 6.14
CA LYS A 99 -6.24 -4.28 7.26
C LYS A 99 -5.47 -5.58 7.38
N LYS A 100 -5.48 -6.12 8.59
CA LYS A 100 -4.98 -7.46 8.87
C LYS A 100 -5.86 -8.52 8.20
N LYS A 101 -5.22 -9.58 7.71
CA LYS A 101 -5.89 -10.75 7.18
C LYS A 101 -6.55 -11.49 8.33
N LEU A 102 -7.85 -11.66 8.24
CA LEU A 102 -8.62 -12.45 9.19
C LEU A 102 -8.18 -13.91 9.13
N GLY A 103 -8.13 -14.58 10.29
CA GLY A 103 -7.84 -16.00 10.37
C GLY A 103 -8.86 -16.84 9.61
N LYS A 104 -8.54 -18.12 9.36
CA LYS A 104 -9.36 -19.05 8.55
C LYS A 104 -10.80 -19.25 9.05
N TYR A 105 -11.11 -18.78 10.26
CA TYR A 105 -12.41 -18.90 10.92
C TYR A 105 -12.87 -17.51 11.43
N ASP A 106 -13.27 -16.64 10.51
CA ASP A 106 -13.99 -15.44 10.90
C ASP A 106 -15.49 -15.74 10.96
N TRP A 107 -15.98 -15.94 12.19
CA TRP A 107 -17.37 -16.27 12.50
C TRP A 107 -18.34 -15.13 12.21
N ALA A 108 -17.86 -13.90 11.95
CA ALA A 108 -18.69 -12.76 11.55
C ALA A 108 -19.34 -12.91 10.14
N ARG A 109 -19.00 -13.97 9.40
CA ARG A 109 -19.59 -14.35 8.10
C ARG A 109 -20.49 -15.60 8.13
N ILE A 110 -20.66 -16.23 9.29
CA ILE A 110 -21.47 -17.46 9.44
C ILE A 110 -22.85 -17.16 10.07
N MET A 111 -23.09 -15.93 10.53
CA MET A 111 -24.42 -15.38 10.85
C MET A 111 -24.84 -14.37 9.78
#